data_AF-A0A6A3SH82-F1
#
_entry.id   AF-A0A6A3SH82-F1
#
_cell.length_a   1.000
_cell.length_b   1.000
_cell.length_c   1.000
_cell.angle_alpha   90.00
_cell.angle_beta   90.00
_cell.angle_gamma   90.00
#
_symmetry.space_group_name_H-M   'P 1'
#
loop_
_entity.id
_entity.type
_entity.pdbx_description
1 polymer ?
#
loop_
_entity_poly.entity_id
_entity_poly.type
_entity_poly.pdbx_seq_one_letter_code
_entity_poly.pdbx_strand_id
1 'polypeptide(L)' 'MGPLEYQAERWRRIKAHQECDDQLMEIKKFLKEDLGSFSRGQIRRISKQAGLYALDVRDVLYRLAYK' A
#
# COMPACT_ATOMS: atom_id res chain seq x y z
N MET A 1 -8.26 -2.80 26.74
CA MET A 1 -7.31 -3.42 25.82
C MET A 1 -5.91 -3.29 26.39
N GLY A 2 -5.16 -4.38 26.42
CA GLY A 2 -3.73 -4.36 26.72
C GLY A 2 -2.92 -3.72 25.58
N PRO A 3 -1.63 -3.40 25.80
CA PRO A 3 -0.78 -2.72 24.81
C PRO A 3 -0.70 -3.43 23.46
N LEU A 4 -0.67 -4.77 23.45
CA LEU A 4 -0.64 -5.58 22.23
C LEU A 4 -1.96 -5.53 21.45
N GLU A 5 -3.09 -5.60 22.16
CA GLU A 5 -4.42 -5.53 21.55
C GLU A 5 -4.64 -4.16 20.91
N TYR A 6 -4.19 -3.10 21.57
CA TYR A 6 -4.23 -1.75 21.02
C TYR A 6 -3.41 -1.62 19.73
N GLN A 7 -2.20 -2.17 19.70
CA GLN A 7 -1.37 -2.17 18.49
C GLN A 7 -2.01 -2.96 17.36
N ALA A 8 -2.53 -4.16 17.64
CA ALA A 8 -3.20 -4.99 16.63
C ALA A 8 -4.42 -4.27 16.04
N GLU A 9 -5.24 -3.66 16.87
CA GLU A 9 -6.42 -2.90 16.44
C GLU A 9 -6.03 -1.66 15.62
N ARG A 10 -4.96 -0.96 16.02
CA ARG A 10 -4.43 0.17 15.24
C ARG A 10 -3.97 -0.28 13.84
N TRP A 11 -3.23 -1.39 13.75
CA TRP A 11 -2.80 -1.93 12.46
C TRP A 11 -3.98 -2.39 11.61
N ARG A 12 -5.01 -2.98 12.21
CA ARG A 12 -6.24 -3.37 11.52
C ARG A 12 -6.92 -2.17 10.88
N ARG A 13 -7.05 -1.05 11.61
CA ARG A 13 -7.66 0.18 11.08
C ARG A 13 -6.85 0.83 9.96
N ILE A 14 -5.52 0.85 10.10
CA ILE A 14 -4.63 1.37 9.04
C ILE A 14 -4.82 0.54 7.77
N LYS A 15 -4.80 -0.80 7.89
CA LYS A 15 -5.00 -1.69 6.75
C LYS A 15 -6.37 -1.48 6.10
N ALA A 16 -7.44 -1.48 6.89
CA ALA A 16 -8.80 -1.26 6.39
C ALA A 16 -8.93 0.08 5.65
N HIS A 17 -8.30 1.15 6.16
CA HIS A 17 -8.30 2.44 5.48
C HIS A 17 -7.55 2.39 4.12
N GLN A 18 -6.40 1.71 4.06
CA GLN A 18 -5.67 1.54 2.80
C GLN A 18 -6.41 0.67 1.78
N GLU A 19 -7.16 -0.33 2.26
CA GLU A 19 -7.99 -1.19 1.40
C GLU A 19 -9.20 -0.47 0.81
N CYS A 20 -9.67 0.61 1.45
CA CYS A 20 -10.73 1.47 0.93
C CYS A 20 -10.22 2.56 -0.05
N ASP A 21 -8.91 2.73 -0.22
CA ASP A 21 -8.33 3.70 -1.14
C ASP A 21 -7.88 3.00 -2.43
N ASP A 22 -8.62 3.26 -3.52
CA ASP A 22 -8.37 2.62 -4.83
C ASP A 22 -6.96 2.89 -5.36
N GLN A 23 -6.41 4.09 -5.12
CA GLN A 23 -5.08 4.45 -5.58
C GLN A 23 -4.00 3.69 -4.79
N LEU A 24 -4.15 3.60 -3.46
CA LEU A 24 -3.26 2.81 -2.62
C LEU A 24 -3.35 1.32 -2.97
N MET A 25 -4.53 0.81 -3.29
CA MET A 25 -4.72 -0.56 -3.75
C MET A 25 -4.06 -0.84 -5.10
N GLU A 26 -4.13 0.09 -6.07
CA GLU A 26 -3.39 -0.02 -7.33
C GLU A 26 -1.87 -0.04 -7.10
N ILE A 27 -1.35 0.86 -6.26
CA ILE A 27 0.08 0.90 -5.90
C ILE A 27 0.52 -0.40 -5.23
N LYS A 28 -0.29 -0.93 -4.32
CA LYS A 28 -0.04 -2.18 -3.61
C LYS A 28 0.04 -3.37 -4.57
N LYS A 29 -0.91 -3.50 -5.49
CA LYS A 29 -0.89 -4.55 -6.53
C LYS A 29 0.36 -4.43 -7.41
N PHE A 30 0.72 -3.22 -7.80
CA PHE A 30 1.93 -2.96 -8.58
C PHE A 30 3.21 -3.39 -7.85
N LEU A 31 3.34 -3.06 -6.56
CA LEU A 31 4.49 -3.44 -5.73
C LEU A 31 4.55 -4.94 -5.42
N LYS A 32 3.42 -5.66 -5.51
CA LYS A 32 3.37 -7.13 -5.45
C LYS A 32 3.71 -7.81 -6.78
N GLU A 33 4.08 -7.03 -7.80
CA GLU A 33 4.36 -7.50 -9.16
C GLU A 33 3.16 -8.18 -9.83
N ASP A 34 1.93 -7.93 -9.34
CA ASP A 34 0.68 -8.38 -9.98
C ASP A 34 0.33 -7.45 -11.15
N LEU A 35 1.15 -7.52 -12.20
CA LEU A 35 1.06 -6.63 -13.36
C LEU A 35 0.02 -7.07 -14.39
N GLY A 36 -0.54 -8.29 -14.25
CA GLY A 36 -1.47 -8.87 -15.22
C GLY A 36 -2.77 -8.08 -15.39
N SER A 37 -3.16 -7.30 -14.38
CA SER A 37 -4.37 -6.46 -14.42
C SER A 37 -4.14 -5.04 -14.96
N PHE A 38 -2.90 -4.63 -15.25
CA PHE A 38 -2.58 -3.26 -15.65
C PHE A 38 -2.29 -3.14 -17.15
N SER A 39 -2.85 -2.11 -17.77
CA SER A 39 -2.41 -1.69 -19.10
C SER A 39 -1.02 -1.06 -19.05
N ARG A 40 -0.32 -1.01 -20.19
CA ARG A 40 1.00 -0.35 -20.30
C ARG A 40 0.97 1.13 -19.88
N GLY A 41 -0.15 1.82 -20.12
CA GLY A 41 -0.37 3.20 -19.68
C GLY A 41 -0.49 3.33 -18.16
N GLN A 42 -1.24 2.42 -17.52
CA GLN A 42 -1.38 2.37 -16.06
C GLN A 42 -0.04 2.04 -15.39
N ILE A 43 0.73 1.09 -15.91
CA ILE A 43 2.07 0.75 -15.41
C ILE A 43 2.95 1.99 -15.34
N ARG A 44 2.99 2.81 -16.41
CA ARG A 44 3.82 4.02 -16.43
C ARG A 44 3.37 5.05 -15.41
N ARG A 45 2.05 5.21 -15.20
CA ARG A 45 1.48 6.14 -14.22
C ARG A 45 1.77 5.67 -12.80
N ILE A 46 1.50 4.40 -12.50
CA ILE A 46 1.61 3.81 -11.18
C ILE A 46 3.07 3.65 -10.78
N SER A 47 3.97 3.30 -11.69
CA SER A 47 5.41 3.22 -11.41
C SER A 47 5.97 4.51 -10.79
N LYS A 48 5.54 5.68 -11.27
CA LYS A 48 5.95 6.97 -10.69
C LYS A 48 5.44 7.15 -9.26
N GLN A 49 4.21 6.72 -8.99
CA GLN A 49 3.59 6.85 -7.67
C GLN A 49 4.15 5.80 -6.70
N ALA A 50 4.31 4.56 -7.15
CA ALA A 50 4.84 3.44 -6.39
C ALA A 50 6.27 3.69 -5.92
N GLY A 51 7.08 4.43 -6.68
CA GLY A 51 8.40 4.88 -6.23
C GLY A 51 8.37 5.74 -4.95
N LEU A 52 7.22 6.32 -4.59
CA LEU A 52 7.04 7.09 -3.36
C LEU A 52 6.61 6.24 -2.16
N TYR A 53 6.42 4.93 -2.34
CA TYR A 53 5.92 4.04 -1.30
C TYR A 53 6.80 2.80 -1.12
N ALA A 54 6.78 2.25 0.09
CA ALA A 54 7.30 0.93 0.40
C ALA A 54 6.18 0.04 0.93
N LEU A 55 6.13 -1.22 0.47
CA LEU A 55 5.21 -2.23 0.97
C LEU A 55 5.93 -3.12 1.98
N ASP A 56 5.39 -3.20 3.20
CA ASP A 56 5.91 -4.07 4.26
C ASP A 56 5.33 -5.49 4.16
N VAL A 57 5.98 -6.46 4.82
CA VAL A 57 5.57 -7.88 4.87
C VAL A 57 4.18 -8.09 5.46
N ARG A 58 3.69 -7.13 6.26
CA ARG A 58 2.32 -7.13 6.81
C ARG A 58 1.28 -6.58 5.85
N ASP A 59 1.68 -6.27 4.63
CA ASP A 59 0.81 -5.78 3.56
C ASP A 59 0.29 -4.35 3.78
N VAL A 60 1.11 -3.54 4.44
CA VAL A 60 0.86 -2.12 4.76
C VAL A 60 1.79 -1.24 3.96
N LEU A 61 1.25 -0.19 3.34
CA LEU A 61 2.02 0.80 2.58
C LEU A 61 2.54 1.91 3.49
N TYR A 62 3.79 2.29 3.29
CA TYR A 62 4.45 3.43 3.92
C TYR A 62 4.83 4.45 2.87
N ARG A 63 4.48 5.71 3.10
CA ARG A 63 4.91 6.81 2.23
C ARG A 63 6.35 7.19 2.56
N LEU A 64 7.21 7.16 1.55
CA LEU A 64 8.60 7.60 1.66
C LEU A 64 8.60 9.13 1.66
N ALA A 65 9.11 9.72 2.73
CA ALA A 65 9.42 11.14 2.75
C ALA A 65 10.80 11.31 2.07
N TYR A 66 10.82 11.89 0.88
CA TYR A 66 12.07 12.39 0.31
C TYR A 66 12.55 13.56 1.18
N LYS A 67 13.80 13.49 1.62
CA LYS A 67 14.45 14.53 2.40
C LYS A 67 15.16 15.52 1.47
#